data_AF-L9XHN1-F1
#
_entry.id   AF-L9XHN1-F1
#
_cell.length_a   1.000
_cell.length_b   1.000
_cell.length_c   1.000
_cell.angle_alpha   90.00
_cell.angle_beta   90.00
_cell.angle_gamma   90.00
#
_symmetry.space_group_name_H-M   'P 1'
#
loop_
_entity.id
_entity.type
_entity.pdbx_description
1 polymer ?
#
loop_
_entity_poly.entity_id
_entity_poly.type
_entity_poly.pdbx_seq_one_letter_code
_entity_poly.pdbx_strand_id
1 'polypeptide(L)' 'MVTLADEFETHPVTITERCYELQSDGHVRQISGGVYVITDDGRAYLETLSE' A
#
# COMPACT_ATOMS: atom_id res chain seq x y z
N MET A 1 16.76 0.70 -7.91
CA MET A 1 15.64 -0.01 -7.27
C MET A 1 14.74 1.08 -6.74
N VAL A 2 13.65 1.39 -7.45
CA VAL A 2 12.75 2.49 -7.10
C VAL A 2 11.94 2.05 -5.88
N THR A 3 11.79 2.92 -4.88
CA THR A 3 10.99 2.64 -3.69
C THR A 3 9.64 3.35 -3.81
N LEU A 4 8.61 2.85 -3.12
CA LEU A 4 7.30 3.54 -3.10
C LEU A 4 7.44 5.02 -2.68
N ALA A 5 8.36 5.34 -1.78
CA ALA A 5 8.64 6.72 -1.38
C ALA A 5 9.14 7.59 -2.54
N ASP A 6 9.94 7.01 -3.44
CA ASP A 6 10.48 7.69 -4.63
C ASP A 6 9.39 7.89 -5.70
N GLU A 7 8.56 6.86 -5.96
CA GLU A 7 7.43 6.93 -6.90
C GLU A 7 6.38 7.98 -6.51
N PHE A 8 6.12 8.12 -5.21
CA PHE A 8 5.14 9.06 -4.67
C PHE A 8 5.75 10.42 -4.27
N GLU A 9 7.05 10.64 -4.58
CA GLU A 9 7.81 11.84 -4.22
C GLU A 9 7.59 12.26 -2.74
N THR A 10 7.53 11.27 -1.85
CA THR A 10 7.01 11.40 -0.48
C THR A 10 7.97 10.80 0.52
N HIS A 11 7.96 11.30 1.76
CA HIS A 11 8.77 10.75 2.82
C HIS A 11 8.45 9.27 3.10
N PRO A 12 9.47 8.40 3.27
CA PRO A 12 9.27 6.97 3.51
C PRO A 12 8.37 6.65 4.72
N VAL A 13 8.38 7.53 5.73
CA VAL A 13 7.54 7.37 6.92
C VAL A 13 6.07 7.48 6.56
N THR A 14 5.69 8.43 5.70
CA THR A 14 4.31 8.64 5.26
C THR A 14 3.82 7.45 4.44
N ILE A 15 4.65 6.90 3.55
CA ILE A 15 4.31 5.65 2.85
C ILE A 15 4.10 4.50 3.83
N THR A 16 4.99 4.38 4.83
CA THR A 16 4.89 3.32 5.84
C THR A 16 3.60 3.44 6.64
N GLU A 17 3.24 4.65 7.06
CA GLU A 17 1.99 4.94 7.77
C GLU A 17 0.77 4.59 6.91
N ARG A 18 0.74 5.02 5.65
CA ARG A 18 -0.37 4.70 4.72
C ARG A 18 -0.50 3.22 4.43
N CYS A 19 0.62 2.52 4.22
CA CYS A 19 0.61 1.08 4.03
C CYS A 19 0.18 0.34 5.30
N TYR A 20 0.46 0.89 6.49
CA TYR A 20 0.01 0.33 7.76
C TYR A 20 -1.51 0.51 7.94
N GLU A 21 -2.06 1.68 7.60
CA GLU A 21 -3.52 1.89 7.58
C GLU A 21 -4.21 0.88 6.64
N LEU A 22 -3.77 0.82 5.38
CA LEU A 22 -4.30 -0.12 4.39
C LEU A 22 -4.15 -1.59 4.81
N GLN A 23 -3.10 -1.92 5.57
CA GLN A 23 -2.90 -3.26 6.10
C GLN A 23 -3.84 -3.57 7.26
N SER A 24 -4.12 -2.58 8.12
CA SER A 24 -5.10 -2.68 9.19
C SER A 24 -6.52 -2.86 8.65
N ASP A 25 -6.84 -2.20 7.54
CA ASP A 25 -8.12 -2.36 6.83
C ASP A 25 -8.20 -3.65 5.99
N GLY A 26 -7.10 -4.43 5.94
CA GLY A 26 -7.05 -5.72 5.24
C GLY A 26 -6.87 -5.62 3.73
N HIS A 27 -6.59 -4.43 3.18
CA HIS A 27 -6.43 -4.18 1.75
C HIS A 27 -5.03 -4.54 1.22
N VAL A 28 -4.00 -4.41 2.05
CA VAL A 28 -2.63 -4.80 1.69
C VAL A 28 -2.00 -5.68 2.76
N ARG A 29 -0.97 -6.44 2.38
CA ARG A 29 -0.17 -7.25 3.30
C ARG A 29 1.31 -6.99 3.04
N GLN A 30 2.07 -6.73 4.10
CA GLN A 30 3.52 -6.68 4.01
C GLN A 30 4.09 -8.10 3.89
N ILE A 31 4.92 -8.33 2.87
CA ILE A 31 5.60 -9.63 2.65
C ILE A 31 7.08 -9.57 3.05
N SER A 32 7.68 -8.39 3.04
CA SER A 32 9.07 -8.13 3.46
C SER A 32 9.23 -6.64 3.74
N GLY A 33 10.31 -6.24 4.41
CA GLY A 33 10.55 -4.83 4.75
C GLY A 33 10.48 -3.91 3.52
N GLY A 34 9.45 -3.06 3.46
CA GLY A 34 9.19 -2.15 2.34
C GLY A 34 8.51 -2.78 1.11
N VAL A 35 8.09 -4.04 1.18
CA VAL A 35 7.41 -4.75 0.07
C VAL A 35 6.00 -5.16 0.52
N TYR A 36 5.01 -4.69 -0.21
CA TYR A 36 3.59 -4.91 0.06
C TYR A 36 2.92 -5.58 -1.14
N VAL A 37 1.94 -6.44 -0.86
CA VAL A 37 1.06 -7.04 -1.86
C VAL A 37 -0.38 -6.64 -1.57
N ILE A 38 -1.17 -6.45 -2.61
CA ILE A 38 -2.61 -6.22 -2.47
C ILE A 38 -3.32 -7.54 -2.15
N THR A 39 -4.31 -7.49 -1.26
CA THR A 39 -5.17 -8.64 -0.95
C THR A 39 -6.33 -8.72 -1.96
N ASP A 40 -7.08 -9.81 -1.93
CA ASP A 40 -8.32 -9.93 -2.72
C ASP A 40 -9.34 -8.85 -2.32
N ASP A 41 -9.48 -8.56 -1.01
CA ASP A 41 -10.32 -7.47 -0.50
C ASP A 41 -9.84 -6.09 -0.96
N GLY A 42 -8.52 -5.86 -0.98
CA GLY A 42 -7.94 -4.62 -1.51
C GLY A 42 -8.19 -4.44 -3.00
N ARG A 43 -8.12 -5.55 -3.76
CA ARG A 43 -8.44 -5.53 -5.20
C ARG A 43 -9.91 -5.19 -5.43
N ALA A 44 -10.83 -5.82 -4.69
CA ALA A 44 -12.25 -5.51 -4.76
C ALA A 44 -12.54 -4.05 -4.36
N TYR A 45 -11.85 -3.52 -3.35
CA TYR A 45 -11.95 -2.11 -2.95
C TYR A 45 -11.51 -1.16 -4.06
N LEU A 46 -10.40 -1.45 -4.76
CA LEU A 46 -9.97 -0.65 -5.92
C LEU A 46 -11.02 -0.64 -7.05
N GLU A 47 -11.70 -1.76 -7.29
CA GLU A 47 -12.79 -1.82 -8.27
C GLU A 47 -13.95 -0.89 -7.90
N THR A 48 -14.16 -0.62 -6.61
CA THR A 48 -15.16 0.38 -6.16
C THR A 48 -14.70 1.83 -6.27
N LEU A 49 -13.39 2.06 -6.28
CA LEU A 49 -12.76 3.39 -6.42
C LEU A 49 -12.47 3.78 -7.87
N SER A 50 -12.63 2.85 -8.81
CA SER A 50 -12.37 3.05 -10.23
C SER A 50 -13.51 3.89 -10.86
N GLU A 51 -13.41 5.22 -10.78
CA GLU A 51 -14.22 6.20 -11.52
C GLU A 51 -13.58 6.61 -12.86
#